data_AF-A0A956WHB6-F1
#
_entry.id   AF-A0A956WHB6-F1
#
_cell.length_a   1.000
_cell.length_b   1.000
_cell.length_c   1.000
_cell.angle_alpha   90.00
_cell.angle_beta   90.00
_cell.angle_gamma   90.00
#
_symmetry.space_group_name_H-M   'P 1'
#
loop_
_entity.id
_entity.type
_entity.pdbx_description
1 polymer ?
#
loop_
_entity_poly.entity_id
_entity_poly.type
_entity_poly.pdbx_seq_one_letter_code
_entity_poly.pdbx_strand_id
1 'polypeptide(L)'
;MVVASTPHYALEQARDAAHGGDGWEGRAPSSADEIGTIWAEFGVGAECGKLRAVLMHRPGPEIDGITDAARALWHAIVDPVRAREQHDALTELYRSHGVVVHELGETAVNKPNSYFCRDIFAMTPRGVLLSRLASASRAGEERTAAAALARIGVPIAHSVLGAGTFEGADV
;
A
#
# COMPACT_ATOMS: atom_id res chain seq x y z
N MET A 1 43.04 -25.47 -36.48
CA MET A 1 42.53 -24.11 -36.24
C MET A 1 41.59 -24.19 -35.05
N VAL A 2 42.10 -23.95 -33.84
CA VAL A 2 41.34 -24.06 -32.58
C VAL A 2 40.81 -22.68 -32.27
N VAL A 3 39.49 -22.52 -32.30
CA VAL A 3 38.84 -21.30 -31.82
C VAL A 3 38.98 -21.31 -30.30
N ALA A 4 39.89 -20.49 -29.78
CA ALA A 4 40.01 -20.28 -28.34
C ALA A 4 38.71 -19.62 -27.84
N SER A 5 37.89 -20.37 -27.12
CA SER A 5 36.74 -19.84 -26.40
C SER A 5 37.26 -19.00 -25.25
N THR A 6 37.08 -17.67 -25.31
CA THR A 6 37.54 -16.72 -24.30
C THR A 6 36.92 -17.02 -22.93
N PRO A 7 37.68 -17.47 -21.91
CA PRO A 7 37.14 -17.72 -20.58
C PRO A 7 37.43 -16.52 -19.66
N HIS A 8 36.98 -15.31 -20.03
CA HIS A 8 37.38 -14.10 -19.28
C HIS A 8 36.25 -13.19 -18.77
N TYR A 9 35.03 -13.30 -19.27
CA TYR A 9 33.97 -12.32 -18.92
C TYR A 9 33.51 -12.39 -17.45
N ALA A 10 33.22 -13.59 -16.93
CA ALA A 10 32.65 -13.73 -15.58
C ALA A 10 33.67 -13.43 -14.44
N LEU A 11 34.96 -13.70 -14.66
CA LEU A 11 36.02 -13.46 -13.66
C LEU A 11 36.41 -11.98 -13.58
N GLU A 12 36.28 -11.23 -14.67
CA GLU A 12 36.49 -9.77 -14.65
C GLU A 12 35.31 -9.04 -14.02
N GLN A 13 34.06 -9.50 -14.23
CA GLN A 13 32.90 -8.93 -13.55
C GLN A 13 33.03 -8.97 -12.03
N ALA A 14 33.52 -10.06 -11.44
CA ALA A 14 33.67 -10.17 -9.98
C ALA A 14 34.67 -9.17 -9.37
N ARG A 15 35.47 -8.47 -10.20
CA ARG A 15 36.37 -7.39 -9.76
C ARG A 15 35.75 -6.00 -9.87
N ASP A 16 34.62 -5.87 -10.56
CA ASP A 16 33.84 -4.64 -10.63
C ASP A 16 33.13 -4.41 -9.28
N ALA A 17 33.21 -3.18 -8.76
CA ALA A 17 32.54 -2.77 -7.53
C ALA A 17 31.02 -3.09 -7.54
N ALA A 18 30.36 -3.03 -8.70
CA ALA A 18 28.94 -3.36 -8.83
C ALA A 18 28.63 -4.87 -8.61
N HIS A 19 29.65 -5.72 -8.66
CA HIS A 19 29.52 -7.17 -8.64
C HIS A 19 30.39 -7.82 -7.54
N GLY A 20 30.65 -7.11 -6.45
CA GLY A 20 31.40 -7.64 -5.30
C GLY A 20 32.90 -7.36 -5.32
N GLY A 21 33.39 -6.53 -6.25
CA GLY A 21 34.75 -6.02 -6.26
C GLY A 21 35.01 -4.94 -5.22
N ASP A 22 36.16 -4.27 -5.35
CA ASP A 22 36.62 -3.27 -4.39
C ASP A 22 35.57 -2.17 -4.15
N GLY A 23 35.25 -1.91 -2.87
CA GLY A 23 34.25 -0.91 -2.46
C GLY A 23 32.82 -1.45 -2.31
N TRP A 24 32.56 -2.70 -2.70
CA TRP A 24 31.28 -3.34 -2.39
C TRP A 24 31.20 -3.70 -0.90
N GLU A 25 30.10 -3.31 -0.26
CA GLU A 25 29.80 -3.67 1.12
C GLU A 25 28.53 -4.52 1.18
N GLY A 26 28.64 -5.70 1.79
CA GLY A 26 27.51 -6.59 2.00
C GLY A 26 26.52 -6.01 3.00
N ARG A 27 25.23 -6.14 2.70
CA ARG A 27 24.14 -5.76 3.59
C ARG A 27 24.03 -6.75 4.75
N ALA A 28 24.65 -6.43 5.88
CA ALA A 28 24.68 -7.29 7.07
C ALA A 28 23.38 -7.29 7.91
N PRO A 29 22.69 -6.14 8.14
CA PRO A 29 21.44 -6.13 8.90
C PRO A 29 20.32 -6.91 8.22
N SER A 30 19.40 -7.47 9.02
CA SER A 30 18.18 -8.10 8.48
C SER A 30 17.12 -7.04 8.15
N SER A 31 16.10 -7.41 7.38
CA SER A 31 14.99 -6.49 7.08
C SER A 31 14.20 -6.06 8.33
N ALA A 32 14.27 -6.83 9.42
CA ALA A 32 13.68 -6.45 10.70
C ALA A 32 14.51 -5.37 11.42
N ASP A 33 15.85 -5.44 11.31
CA ASP A 33 16.77 -4.46 11.91
C ASP A 33 16.70 -3.08 11.19
N GLU A 34 16.08 -3.05 10.02
CA GLU A 34 15.95 -1.88 9.17
C GLU A 34 14.64 -1.09 9.37
N ILE A 35 13.75 -1.61 10.21
CA ILE A 35 12.55 -0.91 10.66
C ILE A 35 12.99 0.29 11.50
N GLY A 36 12.40 1.46 11.23
CA GLY A 36 12.76 2.74 11.83
C GLY A 36 13.96 3.44 11.17
N THR A 37 14.62 2.82 10.17
CA THR A 37 15.73 3.42 9.41
C THR A 37 15.46 3.48 7.91
N ILE A 38 15.50 2.34 7.22
CA ILE A 38 15.17 2.23 5.79
C ILE A 38 13.65 2.15 5.62
N TRP A 39 12.98 1.38 6.48
CA TRP A 39 11.53 1.24 6.50
C TRP A 39 10.95 2.04 7.66
N ALA A 40 9.73 2.52 7.51
CA ALA A 40 9.01 3.14 8.63
C ALA A 40 8.68 2.10 9.71
N GLU A 41 8.32 2.57 10.91
CA GLU A 41 7.62 1.73 11.88
C GLU A 41 6.25 1.32 11.30
N PHE A 42 6.03 0.02 11.08
CA PHE A 42 4.80 -0.50 10.47
C PHE A 42 4.34 -1.82 11.12
N GLY A 43 3.15 -2.26 10.71
CA GLY A 43 2.67 -3.61 10.94
C GLY A 43 1.45 -3.68 11.84
N VAL A 44 0.63 -4.70 11.59
CA VAL A 44 -0.53 -5.06 12.42
C VAL A 44 -0.33 -6.51 12.83
N GLY A 45 -0.27 -6.76 14.14
CA GLY A 45 -0.17 -8.10 14.71
C GLY A 45 -1.37 -8.53 15.54
N ALA A 46 -2.36 -7.64 15.73
CA ALA A 46 -3.60 -7.91 16.46
C ALA A 46 -4.67 -6.87 16.10
N GLU A 47 -5.93 -7.30 16.03
CA GLU A 47 -7.09 -6.43 15.77
C GLU A 47 -7.53 -5.62 16.99
N CYS A 48 -7.12 -6.02 18.20
CA CYS A 48 -7.49 -5.37 19.46
C CYS A 48 -6.31 -4.71 20.21
N GLY A 49 -5.18 -4.51 19.50
CA GLY A 49 -4.01 -3.81 20.05
C GLY A 49 -4.15 -2.29 20.06
N LYS A 50 -3.16 -1.60 20.66
CA LYS A 50 -3.08 -0.13 20.56
C LYS A 50 -2.83 0.28 19.11
N LEU A 51 -3.81 0.96 18.51
CA LEU A 51 -3.67 1.58 17.20
C LEU A 51 -2.66 2.75 17.25
N ARG A 52 -1.75 2.80 16.28
CA ARG A 52 -0.69 3.82 16.22
C ARG A 52 -0.72 4.65 14.94
N ALA A 53 -1.11 4.03 13.82
CA ALA A 53 -1.24 4.71 12.54
C ALA A 53 -2.40 4.13 11.73
N VAL A 54 -3.00 4.94 10.88
CA VAL A 54 -4.04 4.56 9.92
C VAL A 54 -3.77 5.20 8.55
N LEU A 55 -4.20 4.52 7.49
CA LEU A 55 -4.31 5.11 6.16
C LEU A 55 -5.79 5.42 5.91
N MET A 56 -6.09 6.67 5.60
CA MET A 56 -7.44 7.18 5.35
C MET A 56 -7.51 7.80 3.96
N HIS A 57 -8.73 7.94 3.44
CA HIS A 57 -9.00 8.70 2.24
C HIS A 57 -10.27 9.50 2.46
N ARG A 58 -10.12 10.81 2.60
CA ARG A 58 -11.26 11.71 2.73
C ARG A 58 -12.09 11.69 1.45
N PRO A 59 -13.42 11.45 1.51
CA PRO A 59 -14.26 11.47 0.32
C PRO A 59 -14.14 12.78 -0.46
N GLY A 60 -13.68 12.68 -1.70
CA GLY A 60 -13.49 13.78 -2.63
C GLY A 60 -14.65 13.93 -3.61
N PRO A 61 -14.43 14.54 -4.80
CA PRO A 61 -15.45 14.70 -5.83
C PRO A 61 -16.04 13.38 -6.35
N GLU A 62 -15.36 12.25 -6.15
CA GLU A 62 -15.78 10.92 -6.60
C GLU A 62 -17.09 10.42 -5.99
N ILE A 63 -17.57 11.05 -4.91
CA ILE A 63 -18.87 10.76 -4.30
C ILE A 63 -19.96 11.78 -4.66
N ASP A 64 -19.62 12.87 -5.36
CA ASP A 64 -20.59 13.89 -5.73
C ASP A 64 -21.47 13.43 -6.89
N GLY A 65 -22.76 13.79 -6.85
CA GLY A 65 -23.69 13.56 -7.96
C GLY A 65 -24.05 12.10 -8.22
N ILE A 66 -23.73 11.17 -7.30
CA ILE A 66 -24.17 9.78 -7.39
C ILE A 66 -25.69 9.74 -7.21
N THR A 67 -26.40 9.25 -8.24
CA THR A 67 -27.86 9.10 -8.23
C THR A 67 -28.32 7.64 -8.18
N ASP A 68 -27.40 6.69 -8.34
CA ASP A 68 -27.65 5.25 -8.32
C ASP A 68 -26.69 4.57 -7.34
N ALA A 69 -27.19 4.29 -6.14
CA ALA A 69 -26.41 3.66 -5.07
C ALA A 69 -25.90 2.27 -5.48
N ALA A 70 -26.71 1.49 -6.20
CA ALA A 70 -26.34 0.13 -6.58
C ALA A 70 -25.16 0.14 -7.56
N ARG A 71 -25.11 1.10 -8.50
CA ARG A 71 -23.95 1.27 -9.40
C ARG A 71 -22.68 1.73 -8.68
N ALA A 72 -22.83 2.46 -7.58
CA ALA A 72 -21.72 2.81 -6.69
C ALA A 72 -21.35 1.71 -5.68
N LEU A 73 -22.08 0.59 -5.67
CA LEU A 73 -21.96 -0.50 -4.68
C LEU A 73 -22.26 -0.05 -3.24
N TRP A 74 -23.21 0.86 -3.09
CA TRP A 74 -23.68 1.36 -1.80
C TRP A 74 -25.08 0.85 -1.47
N HIS A 75 -25.36 0.75 -0.18
CA HIS A 75 -26.70 0.41 0.31
C HIS A 75 -27.73 1.52 0.07
N ALA A 76 -27.29 2.79 0.07
CA ALA A 76 -28.12 3.96 -0.15
C ALA A 76 -27.31 5.13 -0.70
N ILE A 77 -27.99 6.17 -1.20
CA ILE A 77 -27.34 7.42 -1.60
C ILE A 77 -26.79 8.11 -0.36
N VAL A 78 -25.56 8.60 -0.48
CA VAL A 78 -24.83 9.31 0.57
C VAL A 78 -24.91 10.81 0.31
N ASP A 79 -25.12 11.61 1.36
CA ASP A 79 -24.92 13.06 1.31
C ASP A 79 -23.41 13.36 1.33
N PRO A 80 -22.85 13.93 0.24
CA PRO A 80 -21.41 14.14 0.16
C PRO A 80 -20.85 15.16 1.14
N VAL A 81 -21.64 16.16 1.53
CA VAL A 81 -21.24 17.14 2.54
C VAL A 81 -21.16 16.44 3.89
N ARG A 82 -22.21 15.68 4.24
CA ARG A 82 -22.26 14.97 5.52
C ARG A 82 -21.19 13.89 5.64
N ALA A 83 -20.92 13.14 4.57
CA ALA A 83 -19.88 12.12 4.56
C ALA A 83 -18.49 12.71 4.84
N ARG A 84 -18.19 13.87 4.28
CA ARG A 84 -16.94 14.61 4.52
C ARG A 84 -16.83 15.08 5.96
N GLU A 85 -17.89 15.68 6.51
CA GLU A 85 -17.92 16.09 7.92
C GLU A 85 -17.69 14.91 8.87
N GLN A 86 -18.35 13.77 8.60
CA GLN A 86 -18.21 12.56 9.42
C GLN A 86 -16.81 11.95 9.30
N HIS A 87 -16.24 11.92 8.10
CA HIS A 87 -14.87 11.48 7.89
C HIS A 87 -13.88 12.40 8.64
N ASP A 88 -14.03 13.72 8.52
CA ASP A 88 -13.16 14.69 9.19
C ASP A 88 -13.21 14.53 10.71
N ALA A 89 -14.41 14.32 11.27
CA ALA A 89 -14.59 14.04 12.69
C ALA A 89 -13.90 12.72 13.12
N LEU A 90 -13.97 11.66 12.31
CA LEU A 90 -13.29 10.39 12.58
C LEU A 90 -11.77 10.54 12.52
N THR A 91 -11.25 11.22 11.51
CA THR A 91 -9.81 11.50 11.38
C THR A 91 -9.30 12.33 12.55
N GLU A 92 -10.06 13.33 13.00
CA GLU A 92 -9.69 14.13 14.15
C GLU A 92 -9.72 13.32 15.45
N LEU A 93 -10.69 12.41 15.61
CA LEU A 93 -10.72 11.48 16.74
C LEU A 93 -9.45 10.62 16.80
N TYR A 94 -8.95 10.12 15.67
CA TYR A 94 -7.68 9.40 15.64
C TYR A 94 -6.51 10.29 16.09
N ARG A 95 -6.40 11.49 15.53
CA ARG A 95 -5.34 12.46 15.87
C ARG A 95 -5.38 12.84 17.35
N SER A 96 -6.57 13.07 17.92
CA SER A 96 -6.74 13.43 19.33
C SER A 96 -6.29 12.33 20.29
N HIS A 97 -6.20 11.08 19.82
CA HIS A 97 -5.69 9.93 20.57
C HIS A 97 -4.23 9.60 20.22
N GLY A 98 -3.53 10.48 19.49
CA GLY A 98 -2.14 10.31 19.10
C GLY A 98 -1.91 9.27 18.01
N VAL A 99 -2.95 8.89 17.26
CA VAL A 99 -2.83 8.01 16.09
C VAL A 99 -2.39 8.87 14.90
N VAL A 100 -1.34 8.43 14.21
CA VAL A 100 -0.88 9.06 12.98
C VAL A 100 -1.88 8.77 11.86
N VAL A 101 -2.39 9.80 11.20
CA VAL A 101 -3.29 9.64 10.05
C VAL A 101 -2.52 9.97 8.77
N HIS A 102 -2.32 8.94 7.95
CA HIS A 102 -1.79 9.07 6.60
C HIS A 102 -2.93 9.16 5.58
N GLU A 103 -2.69 9.86 4.47
CA GLU A 103 -3.65 9.98 3.37
C GLU A 103 -3.28 9.03 2.22
N LEU A 104 -4.28 8.35 1.65
CA LEU A 104 -4.16 7.53 0.45
C LEU A 104 -3.66 8.36 -0.75
N GLY A 105 -4.08 9.62 -0.81
CA GLY A 105 -3.75 10.56 -1.88
C GLY A 105 -4.86 10.66 -2.93
N GLU A 106 -4.54 11.25 -4.07
CA GLU A 106 -5.53 11.47 -5.12
C GLU A 106 -6.00 10.15 -5.76
N THR A 107 -7.32 10.03 -5.89
CA THR A 107 -7.97 8.89 -6.55
C THR A 107 -8.75 9.38 -7.76
N ALA A 108 -9.03 8.47 -8.70
CA ALA A 108 -9.80 8.83 -9.88
C ALA A 108 -11.26 9.13 -9.50
N VAL A 109 -11.86 10.12 -10.15
CA VAL A 109 -13.24 10.57 -9.86
C VAL A 109 -14.30 9.48 -10.02
N ASN A 110 -14.00 8.40 -10.75
CA ASN A 110 -14.87 7.25 -10.92
C ASN A 110 -14.69 6.17 -9.84
N LYS A 111 -14.04 6.47 -8.72
CA LYS A 111 -13.74 5.55 -7.61
C LYS A 111 -14.46 5.94 -6.31
N PRO A 112 -15.81 5.89 -6.29
CA PRO A 112 -16.60 6.32 -5.13
C PRO A 112 -16.29 5.56 -3.84
N ASN A 113 -15.70 4.36 -3.93
CA ASN A 113 -15.35 3.52 -2.78
C ASN A 113 -13.93 3.73 -2.25
N SER A 114 -13.19 4.72 -2.77
CA SER A 114 -11.80 4.98 -2.35
C SER A 114 -11.65 5.27 -0.85
N TYR A 115 -12.69 5.77 -0.19
CA TYR A 115 -12.71 6.00 1.26
C TYR A 115 -12.76 4.71 2.09
N PHE A 116 -13.06 3.56 1.48
CA PHE A 116 -12.97 2.23 2.10
C PHE A 116 -11.56 1.64 1.96
N CYS A 117 -10.59 2.27 2.63
CA CYS A 117 -9.18 1.86 2.58
C CYS A 117 -8.92 0.44 3.11
N ARG A 118 -9.79 -0.08 3.98
CA ARG A 118 -9.67 -1.43 4.58
C ARG A 118 -9.64 -2.55 3.54
N ASP A 119 -10.31 -2.38 2.41
CA ASP A 119 -10.43 -3.45 1.41
C ASP A 119 -9.21 -3.51 0.48
N ILE A 120 -8.52 -2.37 0.30
CA ILE A 120 -7.51 -2.19 -0.74
C ILE A 120 -6.19 -2.92 -0.41
N PHE A 121 -5.97 -3.25 0.86
CA PHE A 121 -4.82 -4.02 1.31
C PHE A 121 -5.03 -4.64 2.69
N ALA A 122 -4.22 -5.65 3.03
CA ALA A 122 -4.12 -6.19 4.38
C ALA A 122 -2.71 -5.97 4.94
N MET A 123 -2.61 -5.42 6.16
CA MET A 123 -1.34 -5.22 6.84
C MET A 123 -0.93 -6.49 7.59
N THR A 124 0.36 -6.83 7.57
CA THR A 124 0.94 -7.91 8.37
C THR A 124 2.12 -7.36 9.19
N PRO A 125 2.67 -8.11 10.16
CA PRO A 125 3.91 -7.72 10.83
C PRO A 125 5.14 -7.63 9.91
N ARG A 126 5.04 -8.12 8.65
CA ARG A 126 6.15 -8.17 7.69
C ARG A 126 5.96 -7.24 6.48
N GLY A 127 4.92 -6.42 6.49
CA GLY A 127 4.57 -5.53 5.39
C GLY A 127 3.15 -5.77 4.88
N VAL A 128 2.84 -5.19 3.74
CA VAL A 128 1.48 -5.16 3.20
C VAL A 128 1.26 -6.20 2.11
N LEU A 129 0.07 -6.80 2.10
CA LEU A 129 -0.48 -7.56 0.98
C LEU A 129 -1.45 -6.65 0.22
N LEU A 130 -1.11 -6.27 -1.00
CA LEU A 130 -1.99 -5.46 -1.85
C LEU A 130 -3.10 -6.32 -2.44
N SER A 131 -4.33 -5.81 -2.34
CA SER A 131 -5.52 -6.47 -2.85
C SER A 131 -5.59 -6.49 -4.38
N ARG A 132 -6.31 -7.49 -4.89
CA ARG A 132 -6.89 -7.47 -6.24
C ARG A 132 -8.39 -7.61 -6.05
N LEU A 133 -9.05 -6.47 -5.89
CA LEU A 133 -10.46 -6.37 -5.54
C LEU A 133 -11.32 -7.10 -6.57
N ALA A 134 -12.34 -7.81 -6.10
CA ALA A 134 -13.18 -8.62 -6.99
C ALA A 134 -14.04 -7.76 -7.92
N SER A 135 -14.46 -6.59 -7.42
CA SER A 135 -15.25 -5.64 -8.19
C SER A 135 -14.40 -4.87 -9.20
N ALA A 136 -14.73 -4.99 -10.48
CA ALA A 136 -14.09 -4.22 -11.54
C ALA A 136 -14.22 -2.70 -11.35
N SER A 137 -15.28 -2.23 -10.68
CA SER A 137 -15.46 -0.80 -10.38
C SER A 137 -14.35 -0.24 -9.48
N ARG A 138 -13.72 -1.09 -8.66
CA ARG A 138 -12.65 -0.73 -7.73
C ARG A 138 -11.24 -1.05 -8.22
N ALA A 139 -11.11 -1.77 -9.34
CA ALA A 139 -9.82 -2.12 -9.94
C ALA A 139 -8.94 -0.88 -10.20
N GLY A 140 -7.69 -0.92 -9.77
CA GLY A 140 -6.73 0.20 -9.84
C GLY A 140 -6.61 0.99 -8.54
N GLU A 141 -7.51 0.84 -7.57
CA GLU A 141 -7.35 1.40 -6.22
C GLU A 141 -6.09 0.85 -5.53
N GLU A 142 -5.73 -0.41 -5.80
CA GLU A 142 -4.52 -1.08 -5.32
C GLU A 142 -3.23 -0.35 -5.73
N ARG A 143 -3.23 0.33 -6.89
CA ARG A 143 -2.10 1.13 -7.36
C ARG A 143 -1.95 2.40 -6.53
N THR A 144 -3.05 3.06 -6.17
CA THR A 144 -3.02 4.25 -5.32
C THR A 144 -2.54 3.89 -3.92
N ALA A 145 -3.03 2.79 -3.36
CA ALA A 145 -2.55 2.27 -2.08
C ALA A 145 -1.06 1.92 -2.12
N ALA A 146 -0.60 1.22 -3.16
CA ALA A 146 0.83 0.92 -3.34
C ALA A 146 1.70 2.18 -3.30
N ALA A 147 1.28 3.24 -4.01
CA ALA A 147 2.00 4.50 -4.04
C ALA A 147 2.01 5.20 -2.67
N ALA A 148 0.88 5.19 -1.96
CA ALA A 148 0.78 5.75 -0.61
C ALA A 148 1.70 5.01 0.37
N LEU A 149 1.62 3.68 0.40
CA LEU A 149 2.39 2.83 1.30
C LEU A 149 3.90 2.94 1.02
N ALA A 150 4.29 3.02 -0.26
CA ALA A 150 5.67 3.28 -0.65
C ALA A 150 6.17 4.66 -0.17
N ARG A 151 5.36 5.72 -0.30
CA ARG A 151 5.71 7.06 0.22
C ARG A 151 5.87 7.07 1.75
N ILE A 152 5.08 6.27 2.46
CA ILE A 152 5.16 6.13 3.92
C ILE A 152 6.40 5.33 4.33
N GLY A 153 6.97 4.50 3.44
CA GLY A 153 8.08 3.61 3.75
C GLY A 153 7.62 2.26 4.31
N VAL A 154 6.43 1.79 3.93
CA VAL A 154 5.94 0.44 4.25
C VAL A 154 6.32 -0.53 3.12
N PRO A 155 6.94 -1.69 3.43
CA PRO A 155 7.29 -2.67 2.42
C PRO A 155 6.05 -3.40 1.88
N ILE A 156 5.97 -3.53 0.56
CA ILE A 156 4.98 -4.37 -0.13
C ILE A 156 5.50 -5.80 -0.14
N ALA A 157 4.93 -6.64 0.73
CA ALA A 157 5.31 -8.05 0.83
C ALA A 157 4.75 -8.87 -0.34
N HIS A 158 3.54 -8.54 -0.81
CA HIS A 158 2.92 -9.20 -1.94
C HIS A 158 1.90 -8.29 -2.65
N SER A 159 1.63 -8.60 -3.93
CA SER A 159 0.48 -8.09 -4.66
C SER A 159 -0.24 -9.28 -5.27
N VAL A 160 -1.55 -9.38 -5.06
CA VAL A 160 -2.35 -10.44 -5.66
C VAL A 160 -2.45 -10.20 -7.17
N LEU A 161 -2.07 -11.21 -7.96
CA LEU A 161 -1.99 -11.13 -9.42
C LEU A 161 -2.69 -12.31 -10.09
N GLY A 162 -2.84 -12.24 -11.41
CA GLY A 162 -3.49 -13.28 -12.21
C GLY A 162 -5.01 -13.28 -12.03
N ALA A 163 -5.61 -14.46 -11.95
CA ALA A 163 -7.07 -14.61 -11.83
C ALA A 163 -7.59 -14.52 -10.39
N GLY A 164 -6.72 -14.62 -9.38
CA GLY A 164 -7.11 -14.60 -7.96
C GLY A 164 -7.60 -13.22 -7.52
N THR A 165 -8.62 -13.18 -6.68
CA THR A 165 -9.11 -11.96 -6.02
C THR A 165 -8.90 -12.06 -4.53
N PHE A 166 -8.71 -10.92 -3.88
CA PHE A 166 -8.49 -10.80 -2.44
C PHE A 166 -8.90 -9.39 -2.01
N GLU A 167 -9.62 -9.29 -0.91
CA GLU A 167 -9.94 -8.01 -0.28
C GLU A 167 -9.41 -8.00 1.15
N GLY A 168 -8.86 -6.87 1.59
CA GLY A 168 -8.22 -6.74 2.89
C GLY A 168 -9.18 -6.94 4.06
N ALA A 169 -10.49 -6.75 3.84
CA ALA A 169 -11.54 -6.99 4.84
C ALA A 169 -11.83 -8.46 5.11
N ASP A 170 -11.35 -9.39 4.26
CA ASP A 170 -11.52 -10.85 4.48
C ASP A 170 -10.49 -11.43 5.47
N VAL A 171 -9.56 -10.60 5.98
CA VAL A 171 -8.47 -10.98 6.91
C VAL A 171 -8.82 -10.67 8.36
#